data_AF-B1WW22-F1
#
_entry.id   AF-B1WW22-F1
#
_cell.length_a   1.000
_cell.length_b   1.000
_cell.length_c   1.000
_cell.angle_alpha   90.00
_cell.angle_beta   90.00
_cell.angle_gamma   90.00
#
_symmetry.space_group_name_H-M   'P 1'
#
loop_
_entity.id
_entity.type
_entity.pdbx_description
1 polymer ?
#
loop_
_entity_poly.entity_id
_entity_poly.type
_entity_poly.pdbx_seq_one_letter_code
_entity_poly.pdbx_strand_id
1 'polypeptide(L)'
;MLGLKPAALGAAFLGTAATMTLMAESAQAAFMGFQSNPTGHTLSPNATSPADATKKDIRLDSITKDGKTFTDFLYVTGATIIQNTTSLGPGSSDHGDLTVGDDFLTQGPAKEQPTAADVVASLGNNNLNSIIDTEDSGGTSIFDVYFSNPTNTFVFWERGKNSDLKVTAILAGSAGDLTPTLGDTFTITDDLWTNTGIMTTLSIDTTEITGSNAPQELGTYGLMYDQAIIGLRLQGAPGLSGPDYKVVGVVPEPLTILGAGTAVAFGGAFKRKLGKKDKKGSTKA
;
A
#
# COMPACT_ATOMS: atom_id res chain seq x y z
N MET A 1 1.40 6.27 -87.32
CA MET A 1 0.98 6.07 -85.91
C MET A 1 2.11 5.39 -85.18
N LEU A 2 2.83 6.14 -84.34
CA LEU A 2 3.89 5.67 -83.46
C LEU A 2 3.28 5.14 -82.14
N GLY A 3 3.98 4.21 -81.48
CA GLY A 3 3.90 3.99 -80.03
C GLY A 3 3.59 2.55 -79.63
N LEU A 4 4.60 1.72 -79.38
CA LEU A 4 5.23 1.43 -78.07
C LEU A 4 4.48 0.38 -77.23
N LYS A 5 5.10 -0.81 -77.13
CA LYS A 5 4.74 -1.87 -76.17
C LYS A 5 5.30 -1.52 -74.78
N PRO A 6 4.58 -1.78 -73.68
CA PRO A 6 5.18 -1.74 -72.36
C PRO A 6 5.79 -3.10 -71.99
N ALA A 7 7.08 -3.08 -71.66
CA ALA A 7 7.71 -4.04 -70.75
C ALA A 7 7.61 -3.46 -69.34
N ALA A 8 7.23 -4.26 -68.34
CA ALA A 8 7.31 -3.88 -66.94
C ALA A 8 8.00 -4.98 -66.14
N LEU A 9 9.12 -4.56 -65.58
CA LEU A 9 10.09 -5.25 -64.74
C LEU A 9 9.49 -5.43 -63.34
N GLY A 10 9.32 -6.67 -62.87
CA GLY A 10 8.96 -6.95 -61.48
C GLY A 10 10.21 -7.09 -60.62
N ALA A 11 10.55 -6.05 -59.86
CA ALA A 11 11.61 -6.09 -58.86
C ALA A 11 11.09 -6.76 -57.58
N ALA A 12 11.74 -7.85 -57.17
CA ALA A 12 11.49 -8.52 -55.90
C ALA A 12 12.13 -7.72 -54.76
N PHE A 13 11.31 -7.21 -53.83
CA PHE A 13 11.79 -6.70 -52.53
C PHE A 13 12.03 -7.88 -51.59
N LEU A 14 13.30 -8.21 -51.36
CA LEU A 14 13.76 -9.04 -50.25
C LEU A 14 13.69 -8.19 -48.97
N GLY A 15 12.62 -8.37 -48.18
CA GLY A 15 12.49 -7.82 -46.84
C GLY A 15 13.22 -8.69 -45.82
N THR A 16 14.36 -8.22 -45.33
CA THR A 16 15.09 -8.84 -44.21
C THR A 16 14.29 -8.67 -42.93
N ALA A 17 13.73 -9.75 -42.39
CA ALA A 17 13.07 -9.75 -41.09
C ALA A 17 14.11 -9.68 -39.97
N ALA A 18 14.42 -8.48 -39.49
CA ALA A 18 15.16 -8.29 -38.25
C ALA A 18 14.27 -8.75 -37.08
N THR A 19 14.61 -9.89 -36.48
CA THR A 19 13.95 -10.37 -35.28
C THR A 19 14.47 -9.53 -34.12
N MET A 20 13.75 -8.47 -33.76
CA MET A 20 14.02 -7.72 -32.52
C MET A 20 13.62 -8.60 -31.34
N THR A 21 14.60 -9.22 -30.70
CA THR A 21 14.45 -9.79 -29.37
C THR A 21 14.34 -8.63 -28.37
N LEU A 22 13.11 -8.18 -28.11
CA LEU A 22 12.84 -7.30 -26.98
C LEU A 22 13.07 -8.13 -25.71
N MET A 23 14.23 -7.95 -25.08
CA MET A 23 14.44 -8.34 -23.70
C MET A 23 13.48 -7.46 -22.88
N ALA A 24 12.37 -8.03 -22.41
CA ALA A 24 11.55 -7.39 -21.40
C ALA A 24 12.35 -7.44 -20.10
N GLU A 25 13.11 -6.38 -19.82
CA GLU A 25 13.53 -6.10 -18.45
C GLU A 25 12.25 -6.07 -17.62
N SER A 26 12.17 -6.92 -16.59
CA SER A 26 11.06 -6.87 -15.65
C SER A 26 11.11 -5.50 -14.98
N ALA A 27 10.23 -4.58 -15.38
CA ALA A 27 10.08 -3.29 -14.73
C ALA A 27 9.75 -3.53 -13.25
N GLN A 28 10.78 -3.42 -12.41
CA GLN A 28 10.62 -3.33 -10.96
C GLN A 28 9.95 -1.99 -10.66
N ALA A 29 8.98 -1.97 -9.75
CA ALA A 29 8.29 -0.74 -9.40
C ALA A 29 9.23 0.18 -8.61
N ALA A 30 9.81 1.18 -9.26
CA ALA A 30 10.73 2.11 -8.61
C ALA A 30 9.98 3.11 -7.71
N PHE A 31 10.61 3.50 -6.61
CA PHE A 31 10.02 4.39 -5.60
C PHE A 31 10.29 5.87 -5.85
N MET A 32 9.28 6.68 -5.59
CA MET A 32 9.38 8.12 -5.38
C MET A 32 8.64 8.48 -4.09
N GLY A 33 9.39 8.70 -3.01
CA GLY A 33 8.84 9.23 -1.77
C GLY A 33 8.34 10.67 -1.94
N PHE A 34 7.31 11.06 -1.19
CA PHE A 34 6.86 12.45 -1.12
C PHE A 34 6.38 12.78 0.29
N GLN A 35 6.54 14.04 0.70
CA GLN A 35 5.91 14.53 1.92
C GLN A 35 4.41 14.65 1.68
N SER A 36 3.62 13.78 2.31
CA SER A 36 2.19 13.99 2.46
C SER A 36 1.94 14.98 3.60
N ASN A 37 0.86 15.75 3.49
CA ASN A 37 0.33 16.50 4.62
C ASN A 37 -1.17 16.21 4.69
N PRO A 38 -1.71 15.59 5.76
CA PRO A 38 -3.15 15.50 5.92
C PRO A 38 -3.68 16.91 6.10
N THR A 39 -4.44 17.36 5.11
CA THR A 39 -5.02 18.71 5.11
C THR A 39 -6.41 18.76 5.70
N GLY A 40 -7.04 17.60 5.95
CA GLY A 40 -8.35 17.55 6.58
C GLY A 40 -8.53 16.28 7.40
N HIS A 41 -8.90 16.49 8.67
CA HIS A 41 -9.38 15.46 9.58
C HIS A 41 -10.57 16.01 10.36
N THR A 42 -11.45 15.11 10.79
CA THR A 42 -12.58 15.42 11.65
C THR A 42 -12.41 14.68 12.96
N LEU A 43 -12.30 15.42 14.06
CA LEU A 43 -12.35 14.86 15.41
C LEU A 43 -13.80 14.51 15.76
N SER A 44 -13.99 13.45 16.54
CA SER A 44 -15.32 13.01 16.97
C SER A 44 -16.12 14.14 17.60
N PRO A 45 -17.41 14.32 17.22
CA PRO A 45 -18.29 15.26 17.89
C PRO A 45 -18.61 14.85 19.33
N ASN A 46 -18.29 13.61 19.70
CA ASN A 46 -18.45 13.09 21.06
C ASN A 46 -17.35 13.59 22.01
N ALA A 47 -16.37 14.35 21.52
CA ALA A 47 -15.38 15.03 22.35
C ALA A 47 -16.01 16.20 23.12
N THR A 48 -15.93 16.16 24.45
CA THR A 48 -16.49 17.21 25.32
C THR A 48 -15.55 18.38 25.56
N SER A 49 -14.28 18.28 25.14
CA SER A 49 -13.28 19.34 25.20
C SER A 49 -12.13 19.10 24.19
N PRO A 50 -11.28 20.10 23.90
CA PRO A 50 -10.09 19.91 23.07
C PRO A 50 -9.11 18.87 23.63
N ALA A 51 -9.03 18.75 24.96
CA ALA A 51 -8.22 17.72 25.62
C ALA A 51 -8.81 16.31 25.40
N ASP A 52 -10.14 16.19 25.42
CA ASP A 52 -10.85 14.94 25.16
C ASP A 52 -10.80 14.54 23.68
N ALA A 53 -10.68 15.49 22.76
CA ALA A 53 -10.66 15.21 21.32
C ALA A 53 -9.47 14.33 20.90
N THR A 54 -8.38 14.39 21.66
CA THR A 54 -7.21 13.51 21.47
C THR A 54 -7.45 12.06 21.93
N LYS A 55 -8.57 11.79 22.63
CA LYS A 55 -8.97 10.47 23.14
C LYS A 55 -10.10 9.83 22.34
N LYS A 56 -10.45 10.42 21.20
CA LYS A 56 -11.66 10.10 20.45
C LYS A 56 -11.33 9.77 19.00
N ASP A 57 -12.32 9.27 18.29
CA ASP A 57 -12.21 8.91 16.88
C ASP A 57 -11.75 10.09 16.02
N ILE A 58 -10.82 9.79 15.12
CA ILE A 58 -10.28 10.76 14.18
C ILE A 58 -10.53 10.24 12.77
N ARG A 59 -11.41 10.93 12.04
CA ARG A 59 -11.71 10.60 10.65
C ARG A 59 -10.69 11.23 9.73
N LEU A 60 -10.10 10.43 8.84
CA LEU A 60 -9.37 10.93 7.69
C LEU A 60 -10.38 11.46 6.65
N ASP A 61 -10.32 12.76 6.37
CA ASP A 61 -11.18 13.39 5.35
C ASP A 61 -10.41 13.64 4.05
N SER A 62 -9.17 14.10 4.15
CA SER A 62 -8.38 14.42 2.96
C SER A 62 -6.87 14.43 3.21
N ILE A 63 -6.12 14.20 2.13
CA ILE A 63 -4.69 14.48 2.05
C ILE A 63 -4.47 15.57 1.01
N THR A 64 -3.39 16.34 1.14
CA THR A 64 -2.90 17.17 0.03
C THR A 64 -1.51 16.73 -0.38
N LYS A 65 -1.32 16.63 -1.69
CA LYS A 65 -0.05 16.35 -2.35
C LYS A 65 0.07 17.30 -3.54
N ASP A 66 1.21 17.97 -3.67
CA ASP A 66 1.51 18.87 -4.80
C ASP A 66 0.41 19.92 -5.06
N GLY A 67 -0.20 20.44 -3.98
CA GLY A 67 -1.29 21.42 -4.06
C GLY A 67 -2.65 20.84 -4.46
N LYS A 68 -2.76 19.52 -4.66
CA LYS A 68 -4.00 18.82 -4.94
C LYS A 68 -4.53 18.10 -3.71
N THR A 69 -5.80 18.31 -3.39
CA THR A 69 -6.51 17.62 -2.31
C THR A 69 -7.17 16.36 -2.84
N PHE A 70 -7.00 15.25 -2.12
CA PHE A 70 -7.63 13.97 -2.39
C PHE A 70 -8.54 13.61 -1.22
N THR A 71 -9.80 13.30 -1.53
CA THR A 71 -10.83 12.89 -0.57
C THR A 71 -11.28 11.45 -0.78
N ASP A 72 -10.92 10.86 -1.92
CA ASP A 72 -11.26 9.50 -2.30
C ASP A 72 -10.06 8.59 -2.08
N PHE A 73 -10.24 7.61 -1.19
CA PHE A 73 -9.22 6.68 -0.78
C PHE A 73 -9.57 5.25 -1.18
N LEU A 74 -8.54 4.48 -1.48
CA LEU A 74 -8.60 3.03 -1.60
C LEU A 74 -8.19 2.46 -0.24
N TYR A 75 -9.16 1.91 0.49
CA TYR A 75 -8.90 1.21 1.74
C TYR A 75 -8.48 -0.25 1.49
N VAL A 76 -7.83 -0.84 2.48
CA VAL A 76 -7.47 -2.26 2.45
C VAL A 76 -8.75 -3.11 2.40
N THR A 77 -8.82 -4.03 1.45
CA THR A 77 -9.96 -4.94 1.27
C THR A 77 -9.60 -6.42 1.43
N GLY A 78 -8.31 -6.73 1.50
CA GLY A 78 -7.81 -8.08 1.72
C GLY A 78 -6.47 -8.06 2.43
N ALA A 79 -6.19 -9.11 3.20
CA ALA A 79 -4.90 -9.29 3.83
C ALA A 79 -4.46 -10.76 3.82
N THR A 80 -3.16 -10.98 3.88
CA THR A 80 -2.52 -12.28 4.13
C THR A 80 -1.50 -12.09 5.25
N ILE A 81 -1.60 -12.89 6.30
CA ILE A 81 -0.57 -12.91 7.36
C ILE A 81 0.54 -13.85 6.91
N ILE A 82 1.70 -13.29 6.59
CA ILE A 82 2.88 -14.06 6.16
C ILE A 82 3.66 -14.53 7.39
N GLN A 83 3.78 -13.66 8.40
CA GLN A 83 4.41 -13.98 9.67
C GLN A 83 3.81 -13.11 10.76
N ASN A 84 3.44 -13.72 11.89
CA ASN A 84 3.04 -12.99 13.09
C ASN A 84 3.11 -13.92 14.33
N THR A 85 4.27 -14.56 14.53
CA THR A 85 4.36 -15.71 15.44
C THR A 85 5.15 -15.41 16.71
N THR A 86 4.45 -15.05 17.78
CA THR A 86 4.83 -15.20 19.20
C THR A 86 3.54 -15.43 20.01
N SER A 87 3.60 -15.79 21.31
CA SER A 87 2.39 -16.01 22.14
C SER A 87 1.54 -14.75 22.34
N LEU A 88 2.10 -13.57 22.13
CA LEU A 88 1.40 -12.29 22.14
C LEU A 88 1.25 -11.69 20.73
N GLY A 89 1.96 -12.22 19.72
CA GLY A 89 1.98 -11.65 18.37
C GLY A 89 2.93 -10.43 18.30
N PRO A 90 3.90 -10.37 17.38
CA PRO A 90 4.71 -9.16 17.15
C PRO A 90 3.95 -8.07 16.37
N GLY A 91 2.68 -8.28 16.06
CA GLY A 91 1.80 -7.31 15.43
C GLY A 91 0.37 -7.57 15.85
N SER A 92 -0.28 -6.56 16.41
CA SER A 92 -1.65 -6.55 16.88
C SER A 92 -2.53 -5.72 15.94
N SER A 93 -3.83 -5.98 15.94
CA SER A 93 -4.79 -4.98 15.47
C SER A 93 -5.20 -4.13 16.67
N ASP A 94 -5.19 -2.81 16.56
CA ASP A 94 -5.50 -1.93 17.69
C ASP A 94 -6.27 -0.67 17.25
N HIS A 95 -6.87 0.02 18.22
CA HIS A 95 -7.56 1.28 18.09
C HIS A 95 -7.38 2.23 19.30
N GLY A 96 -6.58 1.87 20.31
CA GLY A 96 -6.36 2.64 21.53
C GLY A 96 -7.41 2.42 22.61
N ASP A 97 -6.94 2.18 23.85
CA ASP A 97 -7.76 1.83 25.03
C ASP A 97 -8.84 2.86 25.37
N LEU A 98 -8.62 4.12 24.99
CA LEU A 98 -9.49 5.24 25.34
C LEU A 98 -10.53 5.58 24.27
N THR A 99 -10.50 4.92 23.10
CA THR A 99 -11.55 5.06 22.08
C THR A 99 -12.80 4.21 22.36
N VAL A 100 -12.74 3.32 23.35
CA VAL A 100 -13.82 2.41 23.71
C VAL A 100 -15.09 3.22 24.04
N GLY A 101 -16.13 3.02 23.25
CA GLY A 101 -17.44 3.67 23.40
C GLY A 101 -17.60 5.00 22.66
N ASP A 102 -16.67 5.38 21.78
CA ASP A 102 -16.94 6.36 20.73
C ASP A 102 -17.53 5.67 19.51
N ASP A 103 -18.77 6.00 19.15
CA ASP A 103 -19.52 5.39 18.03
C ASP A 103 -19.49 6.25 16.75
N PHE A 104 -18.61 7.26 16.70
CA PHE A 104 -18.51 8.15 15.56
C PHE A 104 -18.02 7.44 14.29
N LEU A 105 -17.04 6.53 14.42
CA LEU A 105 -16.51 5.75 13.30
C LEU A 105 -16.51 4.25 13.61
N THR A 106 -16.61 3.44 12.57
CA THR A 106 -16.29 2.01 12.72
C THR A 106 -14.80 1.86 13.06
N GLN A 107 -14.52 1.17 14.15
CA GLN A 107 -13.17 0.85 14.61
C GLN A 107 -12.78 -0.57 14.17
N GLY A 108 -11.49 -0.77 13.90
CA GLY A 108 -10.89 -2.11 13.87
C GLY A 108 -10.92 -2.74 15.26
N PRO A 109 -10.79 -4.08 15.36
CA PRO A 109 -10.76 -4.77 16.64
C PRO A 109 -9.40 -4.59 17.35
N ALA A 110 -9.41 -4.54 18.69
CA ALA A 110 -8.20 -4.71 19.51
C ALA A 110 -7.90 -6.22 19.72
N LYS A 111 -6.83 -6.73 19.11
CA LYS A 111 -6.39 -8.13 19.20
C LYS A 111 -4.88 -8.26 19.03
N GLU A 112 -4.24 -8.80 20.05
CA GLU A 112 -2.83 -9.25 20.09
C GLU A 112 -2.44 -10.18 18.92
N GLN A 113 -3.34 -11.11 18.58
CA GLN A 113 -3.16 -12.02 17.44
C GLN A 113 -4.28 -11.82 16.43
N PRO A 114 -4.15 -10.82 15.54
CA PRO A 114 -5.18 -10.53 14.56
C PRO A 114 -5.27 -11.65 13.53
N THR A 115 -6.49 -11.94 13.07
CA THR A 115 -6.70 -12.69 11.83
C THR A 115 -6.56 -11.76 10.62
N ALA A 116 -6.47 -12.32 9.40
CA ALA A 116 -6.48 -11.49 8.19
C ALA A 116 -7.73 -10.59 8.09
N ALA A 117 -8.88 -11.05 8.60
CA ALA A 117 -10.10 -10.23 8.63
C ALA A 117 -9.99 -9.07 9.63
N ASP A 118 -9.28 -9.28 10.74
CA ASP A 118 -9.03 -8.23 11.73
C ASP A 118 -8.09 -7.16 11.16
N VAL A 119 -7.04 -7.57 10.43
CA VAL A 119 -6.15 -6.63 9.70
C VAL A 119 -6.95 -5.80 8.69
N VAL A 120 -7.83 -6.43 7.91
CA VAL A 120 -8.72 -5.71 6.98
C VAL A 120 -9.67 -4.79 7.73
N ALA A 121 -10.22 -5.19 8.87
CA ALA A 121 -11.11 -4.34 9.65
C ALA A 121 -10.38 -3.10 10.21
N SER A 122 -9.12 -3.23 10.62
CA SER A 122 -8.31 -2.09 11.11
C SER A 122 -7.86 -1.16 9.99
N LEU A 123 -7.37 -1.69 8.87
CA LEU A 123 -6.83 -0.87 7.78
C LEU A 123 -7.86 -0.50 6.70
N GLY A 124 -9.01 -1.15 6.70
CA GLY A 124 -10.08 -1.02 5.71
C GLY A 124 -11.08 0.11 5.95
N ASN A 125 -10.75 1.05 6.83
CA ASN A 125 -11.64 2.14 7.26
C ASN A 125 -10.91 3.49 7.32
N ASN A 126 -11.66 4.57 7.52
CA ASN A 126 -11.15 5.94 7.58
C ASN A 126 -10.88 6.45 9.01
N ASN A 127 -10.93 5.59 10.02
CA ASN A 127 -10.56 5.92 11.38
C ASN A 127 -9.03 5.82 11.51
N LEU A 128 -8.38 6.94 11.79
CA LEU A 128 -6.92 7.02 11.98
C LEU A 128 -6.47 6.36 13.29
N ASN A 129 -7.40 6.08 14.21
CA ASN A 129 -7.09 5.34 15.42
C ASN A 129 -6.95 3.84 15.13
N SER A 130 -7.69 3.31 14.15
CA SER A 130 -7.62 1.90 13.78
C SER A 130 -6.33 1.59 13.02
N ILE A 131 -5.41 0.89 13.67
CA ILE A 131 -4.05 0.66 13.18
C ILE A 131 -3.67 -0.81 13.26
N ILE A 132 -2.50 -1.12 12.68
CA ILE A 132 -1.69 -2.25 13.10
C ILE A 132 -0.59 -1.69 13.99
N ASP A 133 -0.56 -2.15 15.22
CA ASP A 133 0.51 -1.89 16.18
C ASP A 133 1.50 -3.05 16.10
N THR A 134 2.79 -2.77 16.20
CA THR A 134 3.81 -3.82 16.19
C THR A 134 4.81 -3.61 17.31
N GLU A 135 5.18 -4.71 17.95
CA GLU A 135 5.93 -4.67 19.19
C GLU A 135 7.44 -4.62 18.98
N ASP A 136 8.11 -3.80 19.77
CA ASP A 136 9.55 -3.59 19.67
C ASP A 136 10.40 -4.77 20.17
N SER A 137 9.81 -5.56 21.07
CA SER A 137 10.55 -6.52 21.89
C SER A 137 10.04 -7.96 21.74
N GLY A 138 10.05 -8.52 20.53
CA GLY A 138 9.94 -9.98 20.47
C GLY A 138 9.77 -10.70 19.14
N GLY A 139 9.62 -10.02 18.00
CA GLY A 139 9.42 -10.76 16.76
C GLY A 139 9.29 -9.94 15.50
N THR A 140 8.89 -10.62 14.43
CA THR A 140 8.68 -10.03 13.11
C THR A 140 7.23 -10.25 12.72
N SER A 141 6.56 -9.16 12.35
CA SER A 141 5.22 -9.14 11.78
C SER A 141 5.32 -8.80 10.30
N ILE A 142 4.68 -9.59 9.44
CA ILE A 142 4.66 -9.40 8.00
C ILE A 142 3.24 -9.62 7.52
N PHE A 143 2.63 -8.54 7.02
CA PHE A 143 1.29 -8.51 6.49
C PHE A 143 1.32 -8.10 5.03
N ASP A 144 0.75 -8.92 4.15
CA ASP A 144 0.40 -8.49 2.81
C ASP A 144 -1.00 -7.88 2.87
N VAL A 145 -1.17 -6.67 2.36
CA VAL A 145 -2.44 -5.96 2.28
C VAL A 145 -2.76 -5.63 0.83
N TYR A 146 -4.03 -5.74 0.47
CA TYR A 146 -4.53 -5.58 -0.89
C TYR A 146 -5.63 -4.54 -0.94
N PHE A 147 -5.71 -3.84 -2.06
CA PHE A 147 -6.67 -2.76 -2.30
C PHE A 147 -7.69 -3.17 -3.36
N SER A 148 -8.86 -2.54 -3.33
CA SER A 148 -9.94 -2.83 -4.29
C SER A 148 -9.57 -2.55 -5.74
N ASN A 149 -8.66 -1.61 -5.97
CA ASN A 149 -8.14 -1.25 -7.28
C ASN A 149 -6.61 -1.07 -7.21
N PRO A 150 -5.87 -1.41 -8.27
CA PRO A 150 -4.46 -1.07 -8.35
C PRO A 150 -4.25 0.44 -8.29
N THR A 151 -3.26 0.88 -7.52
CA THR A 151 -2.82 2.27 -7.45
C THR A 151 -1.31 2.33 -7.34
N ASN A 152 -0.74 3.48 -7.65
CA ASN A 152 0.69 3.72 -7.50
C ASN A 152 0.99 4.70 -6.37
N THR A 153 -0.01 5.24 -5.67
CA THR A 153 0.18 6.27 -4.65
C THR A 153 -0.45 5.79 -3.35
N PHE A 154 0.36 5.79 -2.30
CA PHE A 154 -0.01 5.36 -0.95
C PHE A 154 0.36 6.47 0.04
N VAL A 155 -0.44 6.57 1.10
CA VAL A 155 -0.13 7.44 2.22
C VAL A 155 -0.20 6.62 3.50
N PHE A 156 0.81 6.83 4.31
CA PHE A 156 1.00 6.18 5.59
C PHE A 156 0.83 7.20 6.70
N TRP A 157 0.36 6.69 7.83
CA TRP A 157 0.44 7.38 9.10
C TRP A 157 1.11 6.45 10.09
N GLU A 158 1.89 7.03 10.97
CA GLU A 158 2.47 6.33 12.11
C GLU A 158 2.18 7.13 13.38
N ARG A 159 2.00 6.45 14.51
CA ARG A 159 1.81 7.11 15.80
C ARG A 159 3.14 7.21 16.54
N GLY A 160 3.48 8.41 17.02
CA GLY A 160 4.68 8.63 17.86
C GLY A 160 5.92 9.10 17.09
N LYS A 161 6.01 8.79 15.80
CA LYS A 161 7.10 9.11 14.85
C LYS A 161 8.44 8.59 15.31
N ASN A 162 8.44 7.39 15.86
CA ASN A 162 9.60 6.77 16.49
C ASN A 162 10.01 5.46 15.83
N SER A 163 9.34 5.10 14.75
CA SER A 163 9.41 3.75 14.18
C SER A 163 9.80 3.74 12.71
N ASP A 164 10.48 2.68 12.29
CA ASP A 164 10.73 2.39 10.89
C ASP A 164 9.67 1.41 10.36
N LEU A 165 9.23 1.56 9.12
CA LEU A 165 8.33 0.60 8.46
C LEU A 165 8.92 0.13 7.13
N LYS A 166 9.09 -1.18 6.98
CA LYS A 166 9.48 -1.79 5.70
C LYS A 166 8.25 -2.03 4.83
N VAL A 167 8.30 -1.49 3.62
CA VAL A 167 7.22 -1.53 2.63
C VAL A 167 7.75 -2.14 1.33
N THR A 168 7.24 -3.30 0.95
CA THR A 168 7.56 -3.95 -0.34
C THR A 168 6.34 -3.93 -1.25
N ALA A 169 6.53 -3.58 -2.52
CA ALA A 169 5.43 -3.59 -3.50
C ALA A 169 4.93 -5.01 -3.78
N ILE A 170 3.62 -5.19 -3.91
CA ILE A 170 3.03 -6.41 -4.46
C ILE A 170 2.53 -6.11 -5.89
N LEU A 171 3.22 -6.68 -6.88
CA LEU A 171 2.97 -6.46 -8.30
C LEU A 171 1.85 -7.36 -8.84
N ALA A 172 1.73 -8.59 -8.31
CA ALA A 172 0.69 -9.54 -8.69
C ALA A 172 0.44 -10.57 -7.58
N GLY A 173 -0.77 -11.11 -7.51
CA GLY A 173 -1.26 -11.99 -6.44
C GLY A 173 -2.67 -11.59 -5.99
N SER A 174 -3.12 -12.14 -4.86
CA SER A 174 -4.37 -11.76 -4.21
C SER A 174 -4.31 -12.13 -2.73
N ALA A 175 -5.23 -11.62 -1.92
CA ALA A 175 -5.37 -12.08 -0.54
C ALA A 175 -5.46 -13.63 -0.47
N GLY A 176 -4.72 -14.22 0.46
CA GLY A 176 -4.50 -15.65 0.58
C GLY A 176 -3.37 -16.24 -0.27
N ASP A 177 -2.76 -15.48 -1.19
CA ASP A 177 -1.54 -15.89 -1.90
C ASP A 177 -0.32 -15.75 -0.98
N LEU A 178 0.34 -16.87 -0.68
CA LEU A 178 1.56 -16.89 0.15
C LEU A 178 2.84 -16.59 -0.65
N THR A 179 2.74 -16.54 -1.98
CA THR A 179 3.85 -16.35 -2.91
C THR A 179 3.54 -15.28 -3.96
N PRO A 180 3.10 -14.07 -3.56
CA PRO A 180 2.83 -13.03 -4.51
C PRO A 180 4.12 -12.60 -5.23
N THR A 181 3.95 -11.95 -6.39
CA THR A 181 5.08 -11.33 -7.08
C THR A 181 5.42 -10.02 -6.39
N LEU A 182 6.60 -9.95 -5.78
CA LEU A 182 7.09 -8.77 -5.08
C LEU A 182 7.90 -7.87 -6.01
N GLY A 183 7.85 -6.55 -5.74
CA GLY A 183 8.70 -5.54 -6.36
C GLY A 183 9.78 -5.04 -5.39
N ASP A 184 10.16 -3.79 -5.54
CA ASP A 184 11.19 -3.18 -4.70
C ASP A 184 10.69 -2.98 -3.26
N THR A 185 11.64 -2.85 -2.34
CA THR A 185 11.39 -2.54 -0.92
C THR A 185 11.91 -1.14 -0.58
N PHE A 186 11.11 -0.38 0.14
CA PHE A 186 11.47 0.90 0.73
C PHE A 186 11.30 0.82 2.24
N THR A 187 12.15 1.51 3.00
CA THR A 187 11.98 1.65 4.45
C THR A 187 11.60 3.08 4.70
N ILE A 188 10.41 3.31 5.26
CA ILE A 188 10.05 4.60 5.82
C ILE A 188 10.77 4.66 7.16
N THR A 189 11.85 5.43 7.22
CA THR A 189 12.63 5.62 8.44
C THR A 189 11.99 6.68 9.33
N ASP A 190 12.28 6.62 10.63
CA ASP A 190 11.79 7.55 11.64
C ASP A 190 11.92 9.03 11.25
N ASP A 191 13.04 9.40 10.63
CA ASP A 191 13.35 10.76 10.17
C ASP A 191 12.51 11.25 8.97
N LEU A 192 11.82 10.35 8.28
CA LEU A 192 10.95 10.69 7.15
C LEU A 192 9.54 11.09 7.57
N TRP A 193 9.10 10.71 8.77
CA TRP A 193 7.76 11.04 9.24
C TRP A 193 7.58 12.54 9.41
N THR A 194 6.57 13.08 8.76
CA THR A 194 6.22 14.50 8.87
C THR A 194 5.07 14.70 9.85
N ASN A 195 5.17 15.73 10.67
CA ASN A 195 4.12 16.12 11.60
C ASN A 195 2.82 16.45 10.89
N THR A 196 1.74 15.83 11.33
CA THR A 196 0.39 16.14 10.86
C THR A 196 -0.26 17.27 11.67
N GLY A 197 0.27 17.58 12.86
CA GLY A 197 -0.39 18.44 13.85
C GLY A 197 -1.57 17.79 14.57
N ILE A 198 -1.88 16.51 14.26
CA ILE A 198 -2.91 15.73 14.92
C ILE A 198 -2.28 15.06 16.15
N MET A 199 -2.86 15.32 17.32
CA MET A 199 -2.43 14.71 18.58
C MET A 199 -3.43 13.65 19.04
N THR A 200 -2.92 12.52 19.51
CA THR A 200 -3.68 11.45 20.15
C THR A 200 -3.15 11.26 21.58
N THR A 201 -4.01 11.05 22.57
CA THR A 201 -3.63 10.62 23.93
C THR A 201 -4.19 9.24 24.24
N LEU A 202 -4.46 8.49 23.18
CA LEU A 202 -4.85 7.10 23.26
C LEU A 202 -3.66 6.34 23.84
N SER A 203 -3.78 5.92 25.10
CA SER A 203 -2.94 4.85 25.60
C SER A 203 -3.22 3.66 24.69
N ILE A 204 -2.30 3.37 23.80
CA ILE A 204 -2.02 1.99 23.43
C ILE A 204 -0.87 1.62 24.36
N ASP A 205 -0.83 0.39 24.85
CA ASP A 205 0.32 -0.16 25.56
C ASP A 205 1.49 -0.31 24.55
N THR A 206 1.93 0.80 23.92
CA THR A 206 3.08 0.79 23.03
C THR A 206 4.33 0.77 23.89
N THR A 207 5.19 -0.18 23.61
CA THR A 207 6.38 -0.44 24.42
C THR A 207 7.38 0.73 24.38
N GLU A 208 7.34 1.61 23.37
CA GLU A 208 8.36 2.65 23.16
C GLU A 208 8.23 3.94 23.99
N ILE A 209 7.04 4.33 24.48
CA ILE A 209 6.86 5.68 25.05
C ILE A 209 6.43 5.61 26.52
N THR A 210 7.37 5.94 27.41
CA THR A 210 7.15 5.94 28.86
C THR A 210 6.08 6.96 29.27
N GLY A 211 4.89 6.46 29.63
CA GLY A 211 3.81 7.22 30.27
C GLY A 211 2.48 7.03 29.56
N SER A 212 1.61 6.19 30.12
CA SER A 212 0.32 5.72 29.60
C SER A 212 -0.78 6.80 29.40
N ASN A 213 -0.40 8.07 29.20
CA ASN A 213 -1.29 9.19 28.90
C ASN A 213 -0.57 10.35 28.17
N ALA A 214 0.66 10.15 27.66
CA ALA A 214 1.39 11.21 26.97
C ALA A 214 0.78 11.45 25.57
N PRO A 215 0.53 12.71 25.15
CA PRO A 215 0.10 13.01 23.79
C PRO A 215 1.15 12.51 22.78
N GLN A 216 0.74 11.61 21.90
CA GLN A 216 1.49 11.13 20.74
C GLN A 216 1.01 11.90 19.50
N GLU A 217 1.96 12.48 18.76
CA GLU A 217 1.68 13.13 17.50
C GLU A 217 1.63 12.10 16.38
N LEU A 218 0.63 12.19 15.50
CA LEU A 218 0.56 11.36 14.32
C LEU A 218 1.54 11.88 13.26
N GLY A 219 2.39 11.01 12.76
CA GLY A 219 3.23 11.22 11.58
C GLY A 219 2.51 10.86 10.30
N THR A 220 3.03 11.36 9.18
CA THR A 220 2.59 10.93 7.85
C THR A 220 3.77 10.82 6.89
N TYR A 221 3.66 9.92 5.92
CA TYR A 221 4.57 9.83 4.80
C TYR A 221 3.86 9.34 3.54
N GLY A 222 4.22 9.89 2.39
CA GLY A 222 3.67 9.54 1.10
C GLY A 222 4.65 8.70 0.29
N LEU A 223 4.15 7.66 -0.36
CA LEU A 223 4.96 6.80 -1.20
C LEU A 223 4.30 6.59 -2.56
N MET A 224 5.06 6.85 -3.62
CA MET A 224 4.62 6.67 -4.99
C MET A 224 5.50 5.66 -5.72
N TYR A 225 4.89 4.89 -6.61
CA TYR A 225 5.54 3.97 -7.52
C TYR A 225 5.42 4.48 -8.96
N ASP A 226 6.40 4.12 -9.79
CA ASP A 226 6.37 4.39 -11.25
C ASP A 226 5.26 3.63 -12.00
N GLN A 227 4.70 2.59 -11.39
CA GLN A 227 3.58 1.80 -11.91
C GLN A 227 2.53 1.51 -10.83
N ALA A 228 1.30 1.24 -11.27
CA ALA A 228 0.25 0.79 -10.36
C ALA A 228 0.52 -0.64 -9.87
N ILE A 229 0.35 -0.85 -8.56
CA ILE A 229 0.54 -2.12 -7.88
C ILE A 229 -0.76 -2.53 -7.17
N ILE A 230 -0.89 -3.80 -6.80
CA ILE A 230 -2.15 -4.36 -6.27
C ILE A 230 -2.21 -4.39 -4.74
N GLY A 231 -1.07 -4.18 -4.09
CA GLY A 231 -0.94 -4.35 -2.65
C GLY A 231 0.45 -4.00 -2.14
N LEU A 232 0.61 -4.11 -0.84
CA LEU A 232 1.85 -3.82 -0.13
C LEU A 232 2.13 -4.97 0.84
N ARG A 233 3.40 -5.33 0.99
CA ARG A 233 3.88 -6.11 2.12
C ARG A 233 4.46 -5.15 3.14
N LEU A 234 3.90 -5.18 4.34
CA LEU A 234 4.24 -4.31 5.45
C LEU A 234 4.92 -5.14 6.53
N GLN A 235 6.08 -4.69 6.99
CA GLN A 235 6.89 -5.45 7.93
C GLN A 235 7.35 -4.59 9.12
N GLY A 236 6.99 -5.05 10.32
CA GLY A 236 7.63 -4.70 11.59
C GLY A 236 8.62 -5.81 11.98
N ALA A 237 9.77 -5.45 12.54
CA ALA A 237 10.82 -6.39 12.89
C ALA A 237 11.77 -5.79 13.94
N PRO A 238 12.60 -6.61 14.62
CA PRO A 238 13.55 -6.10 15.60
C PRO A 238 14.48 -5.05 14.96
N GLY A 239 14.66 -3.93 15.66
CA GLY A 239 15.44 -2.79 15.17
C GLY A 239 14.65 -1.82 14.27
N LEU A 240 13.33 -2.00 14.16
CA LEU A 240 12.44 -1.03 13.50
C LEU A 240 11.60 -0.22 14.50
N SER A 241 11.86 -0.31 15.80
CA SER A 241 11.20 0.52 16.82
C SER A 241 9.67 0.41 16.81
N GLY A 242 9.13 -0.81 16.59
CA GLY A 242 7.70 -1.13 16.64
C GLY A 242 6.72 -0.19 15.92
N PRO A 243 6.64 -0.19 14.57
CA PRO A 243 5.76 0.72 13.84
C PRO A 243 4.26 0.52 14.11
N ASP A 244 3.62 1.62 14.51
CA ASP A 244 2.16 1.79 14.68
C ASP A 244 1.50 2.43 13.46
N TYR A 245 1.05 1.65 12.49
CA TYR A 245 0.74 2.21 11.17
C TYR A 245 -0.72 2.10 10.70
N LYS A 246 -1.10 3.10 9.90
CA LYS A 246 -2.23 3.10 8.96
C LYS A 246 -1.71 3.27 7.55
N VAL A 247 -2.38 2.64 6.57
CA VAL A 247 -2.12 2.90 5.15
C VAL A 247 -3.41 3.02 4.36
N VAL A 248 -3.40 3.92 3.38
CA VAL A 248 -4.43 4.00 2.33
C VAL A 248 -3.78 4.16 0.96
N GLY A 249 -4.43 3.64 -0.07
CA GLY A 249 -4.15 4.01 -1.44
C GLY A 249 -4.91 5.28 -1.83
N VAL A 250 -4.38 6.03 -2.78
CA VAL A 250 -5.08 7.18 -3.38
C VAL A 250 -5.75 6.73 -4.66
N VAL A 251 -7.02 7.11 -4.87
CA VAL A 251 -7.72 6.81 -6.12
C VAL A 251 -7.00 7.55 -7.26
N PRO A 252 -6.47 6.84 -8.28
CA PRO A 252 -5.82 7.48 -9.41
C PRO A 252 -6.82 8.38 -10.15
N GLU A 253 -6.34 9.49 -10.72
CA GLU A 253 -7.20 10.30 -11.58
C GLU A 253 -7.74 9.46 -12.74
N PRO A 254 -8.96 9.73 -13.25
CA PRO A 254 -9.57 8.94 -14.32
C PRO A 254 -8.70 8.74 -15.56
N LEU A 255 -7.82 9.71 -15.88
CA LEU A 255 -6.87 9.59 -17.00
C LEU A 255 -5.67 8.67 -16.68
N THR A 256 -5.24 8.61 -15.42
CA THR A 256 -4.22 7.66 -14.95
C THR A 256 -4.73 6.22 -15.02
N ILE A 257 -6.02 5.99 -14.75
CA ILE A 257 -6.67 4.67 -14.86
C ILE A 257 -6.61 4.11 -16.29
N LEU A 258 -6.76 4.97 -17.31
CA LEU A 258 -6.66 4.54 -18.72
C LEU A 258 -5.24 4.08 -19.09
N GLY A 259 -4.21 4.75 -18.55
CA GLY A 259 -2.80 4.39 -18.76
C GLY A 259 -2.36 3.15 -17.96
N ALA A 260 -2.80 3.02 -16.70
CA ALA A 260 -2.46 1.89 -15.85
C ALA A 260 -3.24 0.61 -16.21
N GLY A 261 -4.53 0.75 -16.54
CA GLY A 261 -5.38 -0.35 -16.97
C GLY A 261 -4.91 -1.00 -18.26
N THR A 262 -4.31 -0.21 -19.17
CA THR A 262 -3.65 -0.77 -20.36
C THR A 262 -2.36 -1.53 -19.99
N ALA A 263 -1.50 -1.00 -19.12
CA ALA A 263 -0.27 -1.69 -18.70
C ALA A 263 -0.54 -3.06 -18.03
N VAL A 264 -1.50 -3.14 -17.11
CA VAL A 264 -1.86 -4.38 -16.42
C VAL A 264 -2.56 -5.37 -17.36
N ALA A 265 -3.50 -4.89 -18.21
CA ALA A 265 -4.21 -5.75 -19.16
C ALA A 265 -3.28 -6.30 -20.25
N PHE A 266 -2.36 -5.48 -20.78
CA PHE A 266 -1.40 -5.92 -21.79
C PHE A 266 -0.32 -6.83 -21.18
N GLY A 267 0.20 -6.52 -19.99
CA GLY A 267 1.19 -7.36 -19.30
C GLY A 267 0.64 -8.75 -18.95
N GLY A 268 -0.57 -8.81 -18.40
CA GLY A 268 -1.24 -10.07 -18.09
C GLY A 268 -1.59 -10.90 -19.33
N ALA A 269 -2.07 -10.25 -20.40
CA ALA A 269 -2.42 -10.93 -21.65
C ALA A 269 -1.18 -11.47 -22.39
N PHE A 270 -0.07 -10.75 -22.40
CA PHE A 270 1.18 -11.20 -23.02
C PHE A 270 1.79 -12.40 -22.28
N LYS A 271 1.86 -12.35 -20.95
CA LYS A 271 2.40 -13.45 -20.12
C LYS A 271 1.59 -14.74 -20.31
N ARG A 272 0.26 -14.63 -20.40
CA ARG A 272 -0.66 -15.77 -20.63
C ARG A 272 -0.55 -16.35 -22.04
N LYS A 273 -0.17 -15.55 -23.03
CA LYS A 273 0.05 -16.00 -24.42
C LYS A 273 1.41 -16.68 -24.61
N LEU A 274 2.42 -16.26 -23.85
CA LEU A 274 3.75 -16.89 -23.82
C LEU A 274 3.74 -18.25 -23.11
N GLY A 275 3.11 -18.37 -21.93
CA GLY A 275 3.01 -19.66 -21.21
C GLY A 275 2.17 -20.74 -21.91
N LYS A 276 1.41 -20.38 -22.96
CA LYS A 276 0.70 -21.33 -23.83
C LYS A 276 1.57 -21.85 -24.99
N LYS A 277 2.64 -21.15 -25.37
CA LYS A 277 3.57 -21.62 -26.42
C LYS A 277 4.47 -22.74 -25.90
N ASP A 278 4.91 -22.67 -24.64
CA ASP A 278 5.83 -23.68 -24.07
C ASP A 278 5.16 -25.04 -23.84
N LYS A 279 3.84 -25.08 -23.63
CA LYS A 279 3.09 -26.36 -23.50
C LYS A 279 2.81 -27.05 -24.84
N LYS A 280 3.08 -26.42 -25.99
CA LYS A 280 2.85 -27.01 -27.32
C LYS A 280 4.10 -27.63 -27.96
N GLY A 281 5.25 -27.58 -27.29
CA GLY A 281 6.52 -28.15 -27.76
C GLY A 281 6.89 -29.51 -27.17
N SER A 282 6.26 -29.96 -26.08
CA SER A 282 6.56 -31.25 -25.45
C SER A 282 5.55 -32.31 -25.87
N THR A 283 5.60 -32.72 -27.14
CA THR A 283 5.16 -34.05 -27.56
C THR A 283 5.93 -34.45 -28.82
N LYS A 284 6.57 -35.63 -28.76
CA LYS A 284 7.56 -36.24 -29.67
C LYS A 284 9.01 -35.99 -29.18
N ALA A 285 9.81 -37.00 -28.84
CA ALA A 285 9.77 -38.45 -29.09
C ALA A 285 10.17 -39.23 -27.84
#